data_AF-X1H4K7-F1
#
_entry.id   AF-X1H4K7-F1
#
_cell.length_a   1.000
_cell.length_b   1.000
_cell.length_c   1.000
_cell.angle_alpha   90.00
_cell.angle_beta   90.00
_cell.angle_gamma   90.00
#
_symmetry.space_group_name_H-M   'P 1'
#
loop_
_entity.id
_entity.type
_entity.pdbx_description
1 polymer ?
#
loop_
_entity_poly.entity_id
_entity_poly.type
_entity_poly.pdbx_seq_one_letter_code
_entity_poly.pdbx_strand_id
1 'polypeptide(L)' 'YGILNSIEPMQSPLLWTTMVTGKLPPDHGIEDYVVKLPDQPEPVPIGSGQRKVKALWNILSEYGETVAFMDWWASYPA' A
#
# COMPACT_ATOMS: atom_id res chain seq x y z
N TYR A 1 -13.77 -21.98 7.74
CA TYR A 1 -12.58 -21.42 8.41
C TYR A 1 -11.35 -22.10 7.83
N GLY A 2 -10.20 -21.42 7.79
CA GLY A 2 -8.98 -21.93 7.19
C GLY A 2 -7.75 -21.23 7.77
N ILE A 3 -6.56 -21.72 7.44
CA ILE A 3 -5.30 -21.11 7.87
C ILE A 3 -5.07 -19.84 7.05
N LEU A 4 -4.87 -18.72 7.73
CA LEU A 4 -4.44 -17.48 7.10
C LEU A 4 -2.93 -17.59 6.81
N ASN A 5 -2.58 -17.68 5.54
CA ASN A 5 -1.19 -17.73 5.09
C ASN A 5 -0.70 -16.33 4.68
N SER A 6 0.57 -16.06 4.92
CA SER A 6 1.24 -14.86 4.43
C SER A 6 1.65 -14.99 2.96
N ILE A 7 2.10 -13.89 2.37
CA ILE A 7 2.69 -13.84 1.03
C ILE A 7 4.22 -13.75 1.18
N GLU A 8 4.95 -14.40 0.26
CA GLU A 8 6.40 -14.26 0.15
C GLU A 8 6.78 -13.31 -1.00
N PRO A 9 7.77 -12.42 -0.82
CA PRO A 9 8.57 -12.24 0.38
C PRO A 9 7.82 -11.48 1.48
N MET A 10 8.08 -11.84 2.75
CA MET A 10 7.48 -11.17 3.92
C MET A 10 8.10 -9.79 4.21
N GLN A 11 7.89 -8.85 3.29
CA GLN A 11 8.26 -7.46 3.46
C GLN A 11 7.04 -6.63 3.88
N SER A 12 7.21 -5.81 4.92
CA SER A 12 6.12 -4.99 5.48
C SER A 12 5.36 -4.18 4.43
N PRO A 13 5.99 -3.41 3.50
CA PRO A 13 5.24 -2.60 2.54
C PRO A 13 4.38 -3.42 1.58
N LEU A 14 4.82 -4.62 1.18
CA LEU A 14 4.08 -5.53 0.30
C LEU A 14 2.88 -6.11 1.04
N LEU A 15 3.12 -6.69 2.23
CA LEU A 15 2.09 -7.34 3.03
C LEU A 15 1.03 -6.36 3.48
N TRP A 16 1.43 -5.19 3.97
CA TRP A 16 0.50 -4.16 4.43
C TRP A 16 -0.32 -3.67 3.23
N THR A 17 0.30 -3.29 2.13
CA THR A 17 -0.45 -2.84 0.96
C THR A 17 -1.39 -3.92 0.42
N THR A 18 -1.01 -5.20 0.45
CA THR A 18 -1.90 -6.30 0.11
C THR A 18 -3.11 -6.33 1.06
N MET A 19 -2.92 -6.22 2.38
CA MET A 19 -4.02 -6.22 3.35
C MET A 19 -5.06 -5.13 3.10
N VAL A 20 -4.63 -3.89 2.77
CA VAL A 20 -5.58 -2.76 2.60
C VAL A 20 -6.10 -2.58 1.19
N THR A 21 -5.55 -3.27 0.20
CA THR A 21 -6.03 -3.23 -1.20
C THR A 21 -6.75 -4.50 -1.62
N GLY A 22 -6.50 -5.62 -0.95
CA GLY A 22 -6.95 -6.95 -1.37
C GLY A 22 -6.32 -7.43 -2.69
N LYS A 23 -5.17 -6.86 -3.08
CA LYS A 23 -4.44 -7.15 -4.33
C LYS A 23 -3.04 -7.66 -4.04
N LEU A 24 -2.42 -8.36 -4.99
CA LEU A 24 -1.03 -8.83 -4.86
C LEU A 24 -0.03 -7.71 -5.20
N PRO A 25 1.26 -7.84 -4.84
CA PRO A 25 2.28 -6.82 -5.13
C PRO A 25 2.34 -6.33 -6.57
N PRO A 26 2.29 -7.19 -7.61
CA PRO A 26 2.29 -6.72 -9.00
C PRO A 26 1.07 -5.85 -9.36
N ASP A 27 -0.08 -6.16 -8.74
CA ASP A 27 -1.37 -5.52 -9.00
C ASP A 27 -1.49 -4.17 -8.29
N HIS A 28 -1.11 -4.08 -7.01
CA HIS A 28 -1.11 -2.80 -6.30
C HIS A 28 0.14 -1.96 -6.53
N GLY A 29 1.22 -2.55 -7.06
CA GLY A 29 2.44 -1.88 -7.51
C GLY A 29 3.44 -1.49 -6.42
N ILE A 30 3.28 -2.00 -5.19
CA ILE A 30 4.22 -1.73 -4.08
C ILE A 30 5.02 -3.00 -3.84
N GLU A 31 6.28 -2.99 -4.25
CA GLU A 31 7.13 -4.19 -4.32
C GLU A 31 8.43 -4.07 -3.50
N ASP A 32 8.66 -2.91 -2.86
CA ASP A 32 9.84 -2.65 -2.02
C ASP A 32 9.51 -1.52 -1.00
N TYR A 33 10.52 -1.06 -0.25
CA TYR A 33 10.45 0.09 0.67
C TYR A 33 10.69 1.43 -0.04
N VAL A 34 11.45 1.42 -1.13
CA VAL A 34 11.84 2.62 -1.89
C VAL A 34 11.51 2.47 -3.37
N VAL A 35 11.30 3.59 -4.04
CA VAL A 35 11.11 3.67 -5.49
C VAL A 35 12.13 4.61 -6.10
N LYS A 36 12.61 4.27 -7.30
CA LYS A 36 13.43 5.17 -8.10
C LYS A 36 12.53 6.04 -8.98
N LEU A 37 12.45 7.34 -8.68
CA LEU A 37 11.71 8.28 -9.51
C LEU A 37 12.62 8.83 -10.64
N PRO A 38 12.08 9.12 -11.84
CA PRO A 38 12.89 9.60 -12.98
C PRO A 38 13.63 10.92 -12.71
N ASP A 39 13.05 11.76 -11.88
CA ASP A 39 13.49 13.12 -11.55
C ASP A 39 14.35 13.20 -10.29
N GLN A 40 14.54 12.09 -9.57
CA GLN A 40 15.31 12.06 -8.32
C GLN A 40 16.56 11.19 -8.45
N PRO A 41 17.75 11.72 -8.08
CA PRO A 41 19.01 10.98 -8.16
C PRO A 41 19.11 9.85 -7.13
N GLU A 42 18.35 9.92 -6.04
CA GLU A 42 18.31 8.88 -5.00
C GLU A 42 16.96 8.16 -4.97
N PRO A 43 16.91 6.88 -4.56
CA PRO A 43 15.66 6.21 -4.24
C PRO A 43 14.93 6.94 -3.12
N VAL A 44 13.61 7.09 -3.26
CA VAL A 44 12.78 7.74 -2.24
C VAL A 44 11.86 6.73 -1.56
N PRO A 45 11.48 6.94 -0.29
CA PRO A 45 10.46 6.12 0.36
C PRO A 45 9.17 6.11 -0.45
N ILE A 46 8.55 4.93 -0.53
CA ILE A 46 7.25 4.79 -1.17
C ILE A 46 6.18 5.57 -0.37
N GLY A 47 5.42 6.40 -1.07
CA GLY A 47 4.23 7.09 -0.58
C GLY A 47 2.95 6.56 -1.22
N SER A 48 1.83 7.24 -0.98
CA SER A 48 0.51 6.80 -1.46
C SER A 48 0.40 6.83 -3.00
N GLY A 49 1.07 7.78 -3.64
CA GLY A 49 1.01 8.00 -5.09
C GLY A 49 1.64 6.89 -5.93
N GLN A 50 2.41 6.00 -5.31
CA GLN A 50 3.06 4.87 -6.00
C GLN A 50 2.12 3.66 -6.14
N ARG A 51 1.01 3.63 -5.40
CA ARG A 51 0.07 2.52 -5.44
C ARG A 51 -0.86 2.65 -6.64
N LYS A 52 -1.02 1.57 -7.41
CA LYS A 52 -1.84 1.51 -8.64
C LYS A 52 -3.35 1.42 -8.40
N VAL A 53 -3.76 1.09 -7.17
CA VAL A 53 -5.16 0.82 -6.80
C VAL A 53 -5.54 1.59 -5.54
N LYS A 54 -6.83 1.70 -5.23
CA LYS A 54 -7.32 2.32 -3.99
C LYS A 54 -7.09 1.40 -2.78
N ALA A 55 -6.78 1.98 -1.63
CA ALA A 55 -6.89 1.26 -0.36
C ALA A 55 -8.29 1.40 0.23
N LEU A 56 -8.54 0.58 1.24
CA LEU A 56 -9.80 0.55 1.98
C LEU A 56 -10.22 1.93 2.50
N TRP A 57 -9.30 2.76 3.00
CA TRP A 57 -9.66 4.12 3.42
C TRP A 57 -10.10 5.01 2.28
N ASN A 58 -9.49 4.91 1.09
CA ASN A 58 -9.94 5.69 -0.06
C ASN A 58 -11.34 5.24 -0.51
N ILE A 59 -11.60 3.93 -0.49
CA ILE A 59 -12.91 3.37 -0.83
C ILE A 59 -13.95 3.88 0.17
N LEU A 60 -13.75 3.66 1.47
CA LEU A 60 -14.71 4.05 2.51
C LEU A 60 -14.99 5.56 2.49
N SER A 61 -13.96 6.39 2.36
CA SER A 61 -14.13 7.85 2.25
C SER A 61 -14.95 8.25 1.03
N GLU A 62 -14.80 7.58 -0.12
CA GLU A 62 -15.61 7.85 -1.32
C GLU A 62 -17.09 7.50 -1.15
N TYR A 63 -17.41 6.53 -0.28
CA TYR A 63 -18.78 6.21 0.10
C TYR A 63 -19.34 7.11 1.22
N GLY A 64 -18.57 8.11 1.67
CA GLY A 64 -18.99 9.04 2.73
C GLY A 64 -18.87 8.47 4.14
N GLU A 65 -18.18 7.34 4.31
CA GLU A 65 -17.97 6.73 5.63
C GLU A 65 -16.86 7.44 6.40
N THR A 66 -17.02 7.54 7.72
CA THR A 66 -15.96 8.03 8.60
C THR A 66 -14.97 6.89 8.87
N VAL A 67 -13.71 7.08 8.50
CA VAL A 67 -12.66 6.06 8.60
C VAL A 67 -11.38 6.64 9.21
N ALA A 68 -10.66 5.81 9.99
CA ALA A 68 -9.36 6.15 10.54
C ALA A 68 -8.37 5.00 10.31
N PHE A 69 -7.19 5.33 9.77
CA PHE A 69 -6.02 4.45 9.69
C PHE A 69 -4.84 5.20 10.32
N MET A 70 -4.15 4.56 11.25
CA MET A 70 -3.03 5.17 12.01
C MET A 70 -1.75 4.37 11.75
N ASP A 71 -0.62 5.07 11.68
CA ASP A 71 0.72 4.50 11.49
C ASP A 71 0.88 3.58 10.28
N TRP A 72 0.05 3.80 9.25
CA TRP A 72 0.10 3.00 8.03
C TRP A 72 1.20 3.51 7.09
N TRP A 73 2.17 2.64 6.76
CA TRP A 73 3.23 2.97 5.80
C TRP A 73 2.65 3.38 4.45
N ALA A 74 3.27 4.37 3.80
CA ALA A 74 2.85 4.90 2.50
C ALA A 74 1.40 5.45 2.47
N SER A 75 0.89 5.94 3.60
CA SER A 75 -0.44 6.56 3.67
C SER A 75 -0.47 8.04 3.27
N TYR A 76 0.68 8.71 3.19
CA TYR A 76 0.78 10.14 2.85
C TYR A 76 1.19 10.37 1.39
N PRO A 77 0.62 11.39 0.71
CA PRO A 77 -0.59 12.14 1.10
C PRO A 77 -1.84 11.25 1.05
N ALA A 78 -2.81 11.47 1.95
CA ALA A 78 -4.02 10.64 2.02
C ALA A 78 -5.06 11.03 0.96
#